data_AF-A0A7S4MK32-F1
#
_entry.id   AF-A0A7S4MK32-F1
#
_cell.length_a   1.000
_cell.length_b   1.000
_cell.length_c   1.000
_cell.angle_alpha   90.00
_cell.angle_beta   90.00
_cell.angle_gamma   90.00
#
_symmetry.space_group_name_H-M   'P 1'
#
loop_
_entity.id
_entity.type
_entity.pdbx_description
1 polymer ?
#
loop_
_entity_poly.entity_id
_entity_poly.type
_entity_poly.pdbx_seq_one_letter_code
_entity_poly.pdbx_strand_id
1 'polypeptide(L)'
;WRFGPASCYQVPMKEIDSDEDGSSFSMMEVVVRADCRTATREMLLDTSMNGLLFECFRRKMIKFGGFWHFYSSCLHLTYATLLTCISVAPSQPERWVQADSGDSGVSRDLVVALALISILVALPPTILTIKSAVTLMKQYRIGSGKTIPMSEYMQLVQAGTLGLQQGLSIHRLFMQLATWVLCFLLLSEPALDCDSLKKGICNGYLQLIAVVSSMLAWFVTLKEIYWKFRKIGVLFTSVGQILVNDVMPFVMLVLLPLIMIFSVAMYGLWPHTIFADRTDFDSKRWASIFSVFENMLVPSIVGELPELTEDGTLRIAAHYYFDWQSYELATENGADYSFSKVQEVILTLAMLVLNIFYSVMFALLLVNLLIAMMNETYTATMAEAELDWRVSYAAYLIRYEQTYMYCLGRILGSRRIQSWVRVGKQTLDGDYFLEYRVVGGRDLFDDAKSDEAHQKLLDQKDTLLAQKDVMIEQLRKQVQVLQGEATTDRTSTGGDGATTDDVKVKTPSLPSTPRLLLAELMKG
;
A
#
# COMPACT_ATOMS: atom_id res chain seq x y z
N TRP A 1 -25.77 6.62 -31.97
CA TRP A 1 -26.06 7.95 -32.55
C TRP A 1 -24.87 8.88 -32.32
N ARG A 2 -24.70 9.94 -33.11
CA ARG A 2 -23.63 10.93 -32.93
C ARG A 2 -24.22 12.33 -32.94
N PHE A 3 -23.88 13.14 -31.94
CA PHE A 3 -24.31 14.53 -31.80
C PHE A 3 -23.11 15.39 -31.39
N GLY A 4 -22.50 16.06 -32.37
CA GLY A 4 -21.29 16.85 -32.18
C GLY A 4 -20.13 16.00 -31.62
N PRO A 5 -19.52 16.39 -30.47
CA PRO A 5 -18.50 15.59 -29.81
C PRO A 5 -19.04 14.27 -29.24
N ALA A 6 -20.31 14.22 -28.83
CA ALA A 6 -20.87 13.05 -28.20
C ALA A 6 -21.22 11.97 -29.22
N SER A 7 -20.65 10.78 -29.07
CA SER A 7 -20.95 9.57 -29.82
C SER A 7 -21.49 8.53 -28.86
N CYS A 8 -22.60 7.89 -29.22
CA CYS A 8 -23.17 6.75 -28.53
C CYS A 8 -23.09 5.53 -29.46
N TYR A 9 -22.35 4.53 -29.02
CA TYR A 9 -22.16 3.26 -29.69
C TYR A 9 -23.05 2.20 -29.05
N GLN A 10 -23.56 1.30 -29.89
CA GLN A 10 -24.24 0.09 -29.45
C GLN A 10 -23.33 -1.07 -29.85
N VAL A 11 -22.67 -1.67 -28.86
CA VAL A 11 -21.69 -2.74 -29.09
C VAL A 11 -22.32 -4.08 -28.77
N PRO A 12 -22.34 -5.06 -29.69
CA PRO A 12 -22.81 -6.41 -29.38
C PRO A 12 -21.87 -7.04 -28.36
N MET A 13 -22.42 -7.54 -27.25
CA MET A 13 -21.64 -8.13 -26.15
C MET A 13 -21.46 -9.65 -26.28
N LYS A 14 -22.04 -10.24 -27.33
CA LYS A 14 -21.83 -11.66 -27.66
C LYS A 14 -20.34 -11.91 -27.87
N GLU A 15 -19.80 -12.97 -27.25
CA GLU A 15 -18.37 -13.33 -27.23
C GLU A 15 -17.43 -12.37 -26.47
N ILE A 16 -17.88 -11.15 -26.13
CA ILE A 16 -17.07 -10.20 -25.35
C ILE A 16 -17.24 -10.44 -23.85
N ASP A 17 -18.49 -10.40 -23.37
CA ASP A 17 -18.83 -10.70 -21.96
C ASP A 17 -18.79 -12.22 -21.73
N SER A 18 -18.63 -12.63 -20.49
CA SER A 18 -18.69 -14.04 -20.10
C SER A 18 -20.09 -14.61 -20.38
N ASP A 19 -20.13 -15.65 -21.21
CA ASP A 19 -21.37 -16.25 -21.66
C ASP A 19 -21.89 -17.33 -20.69
N GLU A 20 -23.19 -17.65 -20.76
CA GLU A 20 -23.84 -18.58 -19.83
C GLU A 20 -23.39 -20.03 -20.02
N ASP A 21 -23.13 -20.41 -21.26
CA ASP A 21 -22.97 -21.81 -21.62
C ASP A 21 -21.58 -22.34 -21.25
N GLY A 22 -20.64 -21.45 -20.91
CA GLY A 22 -19.24 -21.79 -20.62
C GLY A 22 -18.54 -22.55 -21.77
N SER A 23 -19.15 -22.57 -22.96
CA SER A 23 -18.74 -23.37 -24.11
C SER A 23 -17.70 -22.65 -24.97
N SER A 24 -17.69 -21.31 -24.92
CA SER A 24 -16.70 -20.44 -25.56
C SER A 24 -15.98 -19.60 -24.51
N PHE A 25 -14.68 -19.42 -24.70
CA PHE A 25 -13.91 -18.45 -23.91
C PHE A 25 -14.35 -17.04 -24.33
N SER A 26 -14.83 -16.26 -23.37
CA SER A 26 -15.13 -14.85 -23.64
C SER A 26 -13.84 -14.06 -23.85
N MET A 27 -13.90 -13.01 -24.67
CA MET A 27 -12.78 -12.10 -24.88
C MET A 27 -12.28 -11.51 -23.56
N MET A 28 -13.20 -11.17 -22.65
CA MET A 28 -12.85 -10.73 -21.30
C MET A 28 -12.03 -11.78 -20.56
N GLU A 29 -12.39 -13.06 -20.61
CA GLU A 29 -11.58 -14.11 -19.98
C GLU A 29 -10.22 -14.27 -20.65
N VAL A 30 -10.16 -14.31 -21.98
CA VAL A 30 -8.91 -14.50 -22.74
C VAL A 30 -7.88 -13.43 -22.40
N VAL A 31 -8.30 -12.17 -22.31
CA VAL A 31 -7.41 -11.03 -22.06
C VAL A 31 -6.77 -11.08 -20.67
N VAL A 32 -7.41 -11.72 -19.69
CA VAL A 32 -6.87 -11.85 -18.32
C VAL A 32 -6.22 -13.17 -17.98
N ARG A 33 -6.12 -14.10 -18.93
CA ARG A 33 -5.38 -15.33 -18.68
C ARG A 33 -3.89 -15.04 -18.51
N ALA A 34 -3.23 -15.79 -17.63
CA ALA A 34 -1.80 -15.63 -17.38
C ALA A 34 -0.94 -15.96 -18.63
N ASP A 35 -1.45 -16.77 -19.55
CA ASP A 35 -0.79 -17.18 -20.80
C ASP A 35 -1.08 -16.25 -21.99
N CYS A 36 -1.86 -15.17 -21.81
CA CYS A 36 -2.13 -14.25 -22.90
C CYS A 36 -0.87 -13.45 -23.29
N ARG A 37 -0.71 -13.21 -24.59
CA ARG A 37 0.40 -12.40 -25.13
C ARG A 37 0.29 -10.96 -24.63
N THR A 38 1.41 -10.27 -24.50
CA THR A 38 1.45 -8.86 -24.06
C THR A 38 0.55 -7.96 -24.92
N ALA A 39 0.55 -8.14 -26.25
CA ALA A 39 -0.33 -7.42 -27.17
C ALA A 39 -1.84 -7.64 -26.88
N THR A 40 -2.21 -8.81 -26.36
CA THR A 40 -3.59 -9.10 -25.93
C THR A 40 -3.91 -8.39 -24.61
N ARG A 41 -2.94 -8.27 -23.69
CA ARG A 41 -3.11 -7.49 -22.44
C ARG A 41 -3.23 -6.00 -22.73
N GLU A 42 -2.46 -5.49 -23.69
CA GLU A 42 -2.51 -4.09 -24.14
C GLU A 42 -3.89 -3.67 -24.64
N MET A 43 -4.78 -4.62 -25.00
CA MET A 43 -6.20 -4.32 -25.27
C MET A 43 -6.93 -3.71 -24.07
N LEU A 44 -6.42 -3.87 -22.84
CA LEU A 44 -6.93 -3.20 -21.64
C LEU A 44 -6.42 -1.76 -21.51
N LEU A 45 -5.31 -1.41 -22.15
CA LEU A 45 -4.82 -0.03 -22.27
C LEU A 45 -5.45 0.69 -23.46
N ASP A 46 -6.07 -0.04 -24.38
CA ASP A 46 -6.46 0.46 -25.69
C ASP A 46 -7.19 1.82 -25.60
N THR A 47 -6.60 2.79 -26.29
CA THR A 47 -7.16 4.13 -26.45
C THR A 47 -8.40 4.11 -27.34
N SER A 48 -8.59 3.05 -28.15
CA SER A 48 -9.76 2.89 -28.99
C SER A 48 -11.04 2.84 -28.15
N MET A 49 -12.01 3.69 -28.53
CA MET A 49 -13.24 3.92 -27.77
C MET A 49 -13.01 4.17 -26.27
N ASN A 50 -11.96 4.91 -25.90
CA ASN A 50 -11.64 5.26 -24.50
C ASN A 50 -11.57 4.04 -23.55
N GLY A 51 -10.97 2.93 -24.00
CA GLY A 51 -10.79 1.74 -23.17
C GLY A 51 -12.10 0.97 -22.94
N LEU A 52 -12.91 0.78 -23.99
CA LEU A 52 -14.21 0.10 -23.95
C LEU A 52 -14.16 -1.21 -23.13
N LEU A 53 -13.17 -2.07 -23.38
CA LEU A 53 -13.04 -3.35 -22.70
C LEU A 53 -12.80 -3.18 -21.20
N PHE A 54 -11.92 -2.26 -20.81
CA PHE A 54 -11.69 -1.95 -19.40
C PHE A 54 -12.90 -1.29 -18.74
N GLU A 55 -13.66 -0.47 -19.47
CA GLU A 55 -14.93 0.06 -18.98
C GLU A 55 -15.94 -1.07 -18.69
N CYS A 56 -16.00 -2.12 -19.51
CA CYS A 56 -16.83 -3.28 -19.24
C CYS A 56 -16.47 -3.91 -17.88
N PHE A 57 -15.18 -4.14 -17.62
CA PHE A 57 -14.70 -4.60 -16.31
C PHE A 57 -15.09 -3.64 -15.18
N ARG A 58 -14.92 -2.33 -15.37
CA ARG A 58 -15.27 -1.33 -14.36
C ARG A 58 -16.76 -1.34 -14.02
N ARG A 59 -17.63 -1.34 -15.04
CA ARG A 59 -19.10 -1.38 -14.85
C ARG A 59 -19.52 -2.68 -14.17
N LYS A 60 -18.93 -3.80 -14.57
CA LYS A 60 -19.15 -5.11 -13.95
C LYS A 60 -18.69 -5.14 -12.49
N MET A 61 -17.56 -4.51 -12.17
CA MET A 61 -17.12 -4.32 -10.79
C MET A 61 -18.09 -3.44 -10.01
N ILE A 62 -18.61 -2.34 -10.56
CA ILE A 62 -19.56 -1.49 -9.83
C ILE A 62 -20.88 -2.25 -9.54
N LYS A 63 -21.40 -2.98 -10.54
CA LYS A 63 -22.70 -3.65 -10.46
C LYS A 63 -22.67 -4.93 -9.63
N PHE A 64 -21.64 -5.76 -9.82
CA PHE A 64 -21.55 -7.08 -9.21
C PHE A 64 -20.35 -7.20 -8.27
N GLY A 65 -19.15 -6.90 -8.76
CA GLY A 65 -17.92 -7.15 -8.01
C GLY A 65 -17.80 -6.33 -6.72
N GLY A 66 -18.44 -5.16 -6.64
CA GLY A 66 -18.28 -4.21 -5.56
C GLY A 66 -18.85 -4.71 -4.25
N PHE A 67 -19.99 -5.41 -4.29
CA PHE A 67 -20.57 -6.05 -3.12
C PHE A 67 -19.68 -7.19 -2.61
N TRP A 68 -19.21 -8.06 -3.51
CA TRP A 68 -18.35 -9.19 -3.16
C TRP A 68 -16.99 -8.75 -2.65
N HIS A 69 -16.44 -7.71 -3.26
CA HIS A 69 -15.20 -7.09 -2.82
C HIS A 69 -15.33 -6.50 -1.42
N PHE A 70 -16.41 -5.76 -1.16
CA PHE A 70 -16.69 -5.23 0.17
C PHE A 70 -16.84 -6.35 1.21
N TYR A 71 -17.64 -7.38 0.90
CA TYR A 71 -17.82 -8.55 1.76
C TYR A 71 -16.49 -9.26 2.06
N SER A 72 -15.69 -9.54 1.03
CA SER A 72 -14.36 -10.16 1.16
C SER A 72 -13.41 -9.29 1.99
N SER A 73 -13.44 -7.97 1.79
CA SER A 73 -12.62 -7.02 2.56
C SER A 73 -13.00 -7.00 4.04
N CYS A 74 -14.30 -7.02 4.36
CA CYS A 74 -14.79 -7.12 5.73
C CYS A 74 -14.35 -8.42 6.41
N LEU A 75 -14.36 -9.55 5.69
CA LEU A 75 -13.87 -10.82 6.22
C LEU A 75 -12.37 -10.77 6.51
N HIS A 76 -11.57 -10.23 5.59
CA HIS A 76 -10.12 -10.09 5.78
C HIS A 76 -9.78 -9.14 6.94
N LEU A 77 -10.49 -8.01 7.04
CA LEU A 77 -10.33 -7.07 8.14
C LEU A 77 -10.69 -7.70 9.49
N THR A 78 -11.82 -8.40 9.56
CA THR A 78 -12.23 -9.15 10.77
C THR A 78 -11.18 -10.20 11.14
N TYR A 79 -10.65 -10.92 10.16
CA TYR A 79 -9.63 -11.93 10.39
C TYR A 79 -8.31 -11.31 10.89
N ALA A 80 -7.85 -10.20 10.28
CA ALA A 80 -6.63 -9.51 10.70
C ALA A 80 -6.75 -8.93 12.13
N THR A 81 -7.91 -8.37 12.48
CA THR A 81 -8.16 -7.87 13.84
C THR A 81 -8.21 -9.00 14.86
N LEU A 82 -8.87 -10.12 14.56
CA LEU A 82 -8.85 -11.32 15.41
C LEU A 82 -7.43 -11.83 15.63
N LEU A 83 -6.63 -11.93 14.58
CA LEU A 83 -5.24 -12.38 14.68
C LEU A 83 -4.36 -11.40 15.46
N THR A 84 -4.64 -10.10 15.36
CA THR A 84 -4.00 -9.08 16.19
C THR A 84 -4.32 -9.29 17.67
N CYS A 85 -5.61 -9.48 18.01
CA CYS A 85 -6.03 -9.79 19.38
C CYS A 85 -5.33 -11.04 19.93
N ILE A 86 -5.22 -12.10 19.12
CA ILE A 86 -4.51 -13.34 19.48
C ILE A 86 -3.01 -13.08 19.67
N SER A 87 -2.38 -12.27 18.82
CA SER A 87 -0.94 -11.97 18.91
C SER A 87 -0.56 -11.12 20.14
N VAL A 88 -1.48 -10.28 20.63
CA VAL A 88 -1.26 -9.43 21.81
C VAL A 88 -1.52 -10.19 23.12
N ALA A 89 -2.42 -11.18 23.13
CA ALA A 89 -2.78 -11.91 24.34
C ALA A 89 -1.60 -12.55 25.14
N PRO A 90 -0.57 -13.15 24.49
CA PRO A 90 0.59 -13.74 25.16
C PRO A 90 1.55 -12.71 25.77
N SER A 91 1.48 -11.44 25.39
CA SER A 91 2.44 -10.41 25.82
C SER A 91 2.31 -10.00 27.29
N GLN A 92 1.32 -10.53 28.02
CA GLN A 92 1.10 -10.23 29.44
C GLN A 92 1.22 -11.47 30.35
N PRO A 93 2.30 -12.26 30.27
CA PRO A 93 2.40 -13.56 30.97
C PRO A 93 2.14 -13.48 32.47
N GLU A 94 2.49 -12.35 33.11
CA GLU A 94 2.24 -12.11 34.54
C GLU A 94 0.76 -12.17 34.93
N ARG A 95 -0.14 -11.72 34.04
CA ARG A 95 -1.59 -11.80 34.27
C ARG A 95 -2.13 -13.21 34.13
N TRP A 96 -1.48 -14.05 33.32
CA TRP A 96 -1.89 -15.45 33.10
C TRP A 96 -1.41 -16.34 34.25
N VAL A 97 -0.23 -16.08 34.79
CA VAL A 97 0.32 -16.83 35.92
C VAL A 97 -0.43 -16.54 37.23
N GLN A 98 -0.92 -15.31 37.43
CA GLN A 98 -1.79 -14.99 38.58
C GLN A 98 -3.21 -15.56 38.44
N ALA A 99 -3.58 -15.97 37.24
CA ALA A 99 -4.90 -16.49 36.92
C ALA A 99 -5.09 -17.94 37.45
N ASP A 100 -4.01 -18.73 37.45
CA ASP A 100 -4.01 -20.14 37.91
C ASP A 100 -4.36 -20.31 39.41
N SER A 101 -4.43 -19.24 40.21
CA SER A 101 -4.80 -19.33 41.63
C SER A 101 -6.31 -19.47 41.91
N GLY A 102 -7.16 -19.68 40.89
CA GLY A 102 -8.45 -20.35 41.10
C GLY A 102 -9.72 -19.72 40.49
N ASP A 103 -9.65 -18.62 39.73
CA ASP A 103 -10.89 -17.92 39.30
C ASP A 103 -10.87 -17.30 37.87
N SER A 104 -9.94 -17.69 36.99
CA SER A 104 -9.65 -16.94 35.75
C SER A 104 -9.84 -17.68 34.41
N GLY A 105 -10.56 -18.81 34.40
CA GLY A 105 -10.76 -19.63 33.19
C GLY A 105 -11.28 -18.86 31.96
N VAL A 106 -11.98 -17.74 32.20
CA VAL A 106 -12.56 -16.85 31.18
C VAL A 106 -11.52 -16.33 30.17
N SER A 107 -10.28 -16.07 30.60
CA SER A 107 -9.26 -15.48 29.71
C SER A 107 -8.75 -16.46 28.65
N ARG A 108 -8.54 -17.72 29.03
CA ARG A 108 -8.10 -18.79 28.13
C ARG A 108 -9.20 -19.19 27.15
N ASP A 109 -10.41 -19.36 27.65
CA ASP A 109 -11.57 -19.72 26.83
C ASP A 109 -11.85 -18.67 25.75
N LEU A 110 -11.66 -17.38 26.07
CA LEU A 110 -11.81 -16.29 25.11
C LEU A 110 -10.76 -16.37 23.98
N VAL A 111 -9.48 -16.61 24.30
CA VAL A 111 -8.43 -16.73 23.27
C VAL A 111 -8.66 -17.94 22.37
N VAL A 112 -9.06 -19.08 22.94
CA VAL A 112 -9.43 -20.27 22.16
C VAL A 112 -10.65 -19.99 21.29
N ALA A 113 -11.68 -19.32 21.81
CA ALA A 113 -12.85 -18.93 21.03
C ALA A 113 -12.47 -17.98 19.88
N LEU A 114 -11.63 -16.97 20.11
CA LEU A 114 -11.14 -16.06 19.08
C LEU A 114 -10.33 -16.81 18.01
N ALA A 115 -9.49 -17.77 18.41
CA ALA A 115 -8.76 -18.62 17.50
C ALA A 115 -9.70 -19.44 16.63
N LEU A 116 -10.70 -20.12 17.21
CA LEU A 116 -11.70 -20.89 16.47
C LEU A 116 -12.52 -20.01 15.51
N ILE A 117 -12.91 -18.81 15.93
CA ILE A 117 -13.61 -17.85 15.06
C ILE A 117 -12.68 -17.42 13.92
N SER A 118 -11.39 -17.17 14.18
CA SER A 118 -10.43 -16.79 13.13
C SER A 118 -10.27 -17.89 12.06
N ILE A 119 -10.24 -19.17 12.48
CA ILE A 119 -10.23 -20.31 11.55
C ILE A 119 -11.52 -20.33 10.73
N LEU A 120 -12.67 -20.16 11.38
CA LEU A 120 -13.96 -20.19 10.72
C LEU A 120 -14.10 -19.06 9.68
N VAL A 121 -13.58 -17.86 9.98
CA VAL A 121 -13.54 -16.72 9.06
C VAL A 121 -12.56 -16.97 7.90
N ALA A 122 -11.42 -17.63 8.16
CA ALA A 122 -10.44 -17.95 7.14
C ALA A 122 -10.87 -19.10 6.21
N LEU A 123 -11.78 -19.98 6.67
CA LEU A 123 -12.15 -21.20 5.95
C LEU A 123 -12.81 -20.92 4.57
N PRO A 124 -13.83 -20.04 4.43
CA PRO A 124 -14.43 -19.76 3.13
C PRO A 124 -13.42 -19.31 2.05
N PRO A 125 -12.57 -18.28 2.25
CA PRO A 125 -11.60 -17.89 1.24
C PRO A 125 -10.56 -18.98 0.96
N THR A 126 -10.21 -19.83 1.94
CA THR A 126 -9.35 -21.01 1.75
C THR A 126 -10.00 -22.01 0.79
N ILE A 127 -11.24 -22.42 1.07
CA ILE A 127 -11.98 -23.38 0.25
C ILE A 127 -12.14 -22.85 -1.18
N LEU A 128 -12.46 -21.57 -1.35
CA LEU A 128 -12.58 -20.94 -2.66
C LEU A 128 -11.24 -20.95 -3.41
N THR A 129 -10.13 -20.68 -2.72
CA THR A 129 -8.78 -20.71 -3.30
C THR A 129 -8.42 -22.12 -3.76
N ILE A 130 -8.56 -23.13 -2.87
CA ILE A 130 -8.30 -24.54 -3.20
C ILE A 130 -9.16 -24.98 -4.38
N LYS A 131 -10.45 -24.65 -4.36
CA LYS A 131 -11.36 -25.03 -5.43
C LYS A 131 -11.01 -24.37 -6.76
N SER A 132 -10.67 -23.09 -6.75
CA SER A 132 -10.22 -22.38 -7.96
C SER A 132 -8.96 -23.04 -8.55
N ALA A 133 -8.00 -23.43 -7.70
CA ALA A 133 -6.80 -24.16 -8.11
C ALA A 133 -7.15 -25.54 -8.69
N VAL A 134 -8.05 -26.29 -8.06
CA VAL A 134 -8.50 -27.59 -8.55
C VAL A 134 -9.25 -27.47 -9.89
N THR A 135 -10.12 -26.48 -10.05
CA THR A 135 -10.83 -26.24 -11.32
C THR A 135 -9.84 -25.89 -12.43
N LEU A 136 -8.86 -25.04 -12.14
CA LEU A 136 -7.80 -24.69 -13.07
C LEU A 136 -7.00 -25.93 -13.48
N MET A 137 -6.56 -26.75 -12.51
CA MET A 137 -5.89 -28.03 -12.80
C MET A 137 -6.75 -28.98 -13.64
N LYS A 138 -8.06 -29.05 -13.40
CA LYS A 138 -8.99 -29.88 -14.18
C LYS A 138 -9.15 -29.38 -15.62
N GLN A 139 -9.31 -28.07 -15.82
CA GLN A 139 -9.42 -27.47 -17.15
C GLN A 139 -8.17 -27.77 -17.98
N TYR A 140 -6.98 -27.69 -17.38
CA TYR A 140 -5.74 -28.06 -18.06
C TYR A 140 -5.65 -29.56 -18.39
N ARG A 141 -6.09 -30.44 -17.48
CA ARG A 141 -6.06 -31.90 -17.71
C ARG A 141 -7.02 -32.36 -18.82
N ILE A 142 -8.18 -31.71 -18.94
CA ILE A 142 -9.20 -32.07 -19.94
C ILE A 142 -8.82 -31.55 -21.33
N GLY A 143 -8.15 -30.40 -21.42
CA GLY A 143 -7.76 -29.82 -22.70
C GLY A 143 -6.62 -30.57 -23.42
N SER A 144 -5.70 -31.22 -22.70
CA SER A 144 -4.47 -31.72 -23.35
C SER A 144 -4.59 -33.09 -23.98
N GLY A 145 -5.35 -34.05 -23.42
CA GLY A 145 -5.51 -35.44 -23.93
C GLY A 145 -4.20 -36.25 -24.16
N LYS A 146 -3.06 -35.59 -24.00
CA LYS A 146 -1.68 -35.99 -24.26
C LYS A 146 -0.85 -35.54 -23.07
N THR A 147 0.20 -36.29 -22.79
CA THR A 147 1.24 -35.93 -21.82
C THR A 147 1.75 -34.54 -22.17
N ILE A 148 1.47 -33.56 -21.30
CA ILE A 148 1.98 -32.20 -21.46
C ILE A 148 3.51 -32.30 -21.40
N PRO A 149 4.25 -31.86 -22.44
CA PRO A 149 5.71 -31.85 -22.40
C PRO A 149 6.19 -31.00 -21.21
N MET A 150 7.26 -31.44 -20.54
CA MET A 150 7.76 -30.81 -19.31
C MET A 150 8.07 -29.31 -19.47
N SER A 151 8.37 -28.85 -20.70
CA SER A 151 8.52 -27.42 -21.04
C SER A 151 7.22 -26.63 -20.94
N GLU A 152 6.09 -27.19 -21.39
CA GLU A 152 4.77 -26.59 -21.21
C GLU A 152 4.32 -26.67 -19.76
N TYR A 153 4.65 -27.75 -19.05
CA TYR A 153 4.44 -27.81 -17.60
C TYR A 153 5.28 -26.78 -16.84
N MET A 154 6.53 -26.54 -17.25
CA MET A 154 7.37 -25.48 -16.68
C MET A 154 6.83 -24.09 -17.02
N GLN A 155 6.34 -23.85 -18.23
CA GLN A 155 5.63 -22.61 -18.57
C GLN A 155 4.31 -22.47 -17.82
N LEU A 156 3.65 -23.58 -17.47
CA LEU A 156 2.44 -23.60 -16.65
C LEU A 156 2.74 -23.35 -15.17
N VAL A 157 3.84 -23.91 -14.65
CA VAL A 157 4.41 -23.56 -13.35
C VAL A 157 4.84 -22.10 -13.38
N GLN A 158 5.36 -21.60 -14.51
CA GLN A 158 5.82 -20.23 -14.65
C GLN A 158 4.66 -19.23 -14.79
N ALA A 159 3.58 -19.59 -15.50
CA ALA A 159 2.31 -18.87 -15.57
C ALA A 159 1.54 -18.95 -14.25
N GLY A 160 1.64 -20.10 -13.58
CA GLY A 160 1.29 -20.30 -12.19
C GLY A 160 2.12 -19.39 -11.28
N THR A 161 3.41 -19.21 -11.54
CA THR A 161 4.29 -18.30 -10.82
C THR A 161 4.08 -16.84 -11.17
N LEU A 162 3.52 -16.53 -12.34
CA LEU A 162 2.98 -15.20 -12.68
C LEU A 162 1.67 -14.94 -11.90
N GLY A 163 0.83 -15.97 -11.76
CA GLY A 163 -0.30 -15.97 -10.83
C GLY A 163 0.13 -15.95 -9.35
N LEU A 164 1.33 -16.45 -9.02
CA LEU A 164 1.98 -16.34 -7.71
C LEU A 164 2.71 -14.99 -7.55
N GLN A 165 3.18 -14.35 -8.63
CA GLN A 165 3.73 -12.98 -8.68
C GLN A 165 2.62 -11.94 -8.48
N GLN A 166 1.39 -12.24 -8.89
CA GLN A 166 0.22 -11.47 -8.42
C GLN A 166 0.07 -11.52 -6.88
N GLY A 167 0.84 -12.37 -6.19
CA GLY A 167 1.13 -12.33 -4.75
C GLY A 167 0.00 -12.83 -3.87
N LEU A 168 -1.26 -12.62 -4.28
CA LEU A 168 -2.44 -12.92 -3.49
C LEU A 168 -2.55 -14.41 -3.12
N SER A 169 -2.18 -15.33 -4.00
CA SER A 169 -2.37 -16.77 -3.75
C SER A 169 -1.35 -17.32 -2.75
N ILE A 170 -0.06 -17.00 -2.89
CA ILE A 170 0.96 -17.39 -1.89
C ILE A 170 0.67 -16.75 -0.55
N HIS A 171 0.41 -15.45 -0.52
CA HIS A 171 0.21 -14.75 0.74
C HIS A 171 -1.02 -15.28 1.46
N ARG A 172 -2.13 -15.55 0.76
CA ARG A 172 -3.32 -16.18 1.36
C ARG A 172 -3.03 -17.60 1.85
N LEU A 173 -2.27 -18.40 1.11
CA LEU A 173 -1.87 -19.75 1.52
C LEU A 173 -0.93 -19.73 2.74
N PHE A 174 0.03 -18.81 2.77
CA PHE A 174 0.97 -18.66 3.87
C PHE A 174 0.27 -18.15 5.13
N MET A 175 -0.63 -17.17 4.98
CA MET A 175 -1.51 -16.69 6.05
C MET A 175 -2.37 -17.81 6.64
N GLN A 176 -2.95 -18.62 5.77
CA GLN A 176 -3.73 -19.78 6.19
C GLN A 176 -2.82 -20.77 6.90
N LEU A 177 -1.70 -21.19 6.31
CA LEU A 177 -0.75 -22.13 6.90
C LEU A 177 -0.28 -21.66 8.29
N ALA A 178 0.04 -20.37 8.43
CA ALA A 178 0.49 -19.81 9.69
C ALA A 178 -0.64 -19.78 10.74
N THR A 179 -1.89 -19.57 10.31
CA THR A 179 -3.07 -19.73 11.19
C THR A 179 -3.27 -21.18 11.59
N TRP A 180 -3.13 -22.12 10.66
CA TRP A 180 -3.22 -23.55 10.95
C TRP A 180 -2.14 -23.98 11.94
N VAL A 181 -0.91 -23.49 11.78
CA VAL A 181 0.20 -23.75 12.71
C VAL A 181 -0.07 -23.11 14.07
N LEU A 182 -0.52 -21.85 14.12
CA LEU A 182 -0.86 -21.16 15.36
C LEU A 182 -1.99 -21.88 16.11
N CYS A 183 -3.05 -22.26 15.40
CA CYS A 183 -4.18 -22.98 15.98
C CYS A 183 -3.82 -24.40 16.39
N PHE A 184 -2.99 -25.11 15.61
CA PHE A 184 -2.50 -26.43 15.98
C PHE A 184 -1.65 -26.36 17.25
N LEU A 185 -0.76 -25.37 17.36
CA LEU A 185 0.06 -25.16 18.55
C LEU A 185 -0.79 -24.83 19.78
N LEU A 186 -1.78 -23.92 19.64
CA LEU A 186 -2.72 -23.58 20.73
C LEU A 186 -3.60 -24.77 21.16
N LEU A 187 -4.03 -25.62 20.22
CA LEU A 187 -4.87 -26.80 20.51
C LEU A 187 -4.06 -28.00 21.02
N SER A 188 -2.76 -28.07 20.74
CA SER A 188 -1.87 -29.14 21.19
C SER A 188 -1.39 -28.99 22.65
N GLU A 189 -1.59 -27.82 23.24
CA GLU A 189 -1.13 -27.46 24.58
C GLU A 189 -1.57 -28.41 25.72
N PRO A 190 -2.80 -28.96 25.77
CA PRO A 190 -3.21 -29.89 26.82
C PRO A 190 -2.60 -31.30 26.69
N ALA A 191 -1.91 -31.64 25.60
CA ALA A 191 -1.38 -33.00 25.34
C ALA A 191 0.12 -33.18 25.63
N LEU A 192 0.86 -32.10 25.94
CA LEU A 192 2.32 -32.12 26.10
C LEU A 192 2.71 -31.85 27.57
N ASP A 193 2.74 -32.88 28.40
CA ASP A 193 2.95 -32.83 29.85
C ASP A 193 4.45 -32.66 30.24
N CYS A 194 5.15 -31.70 29.64
CA CYS A 194 6.59 -31.46 29.87
C CYS A 194 6.83 -30.05 30.43
N ASP A 195 6.79 -29.93 31.75
CA ASP A 195 6.84 -28.68 32.53
C ASP A 195 8.11 -27.83 32.37
N SER A 196 9.24 -28.42 31.98
CA SER A 196 10.55 -27.74 31.97
C SER A 196 10.98 -27.20 30.60
N LEU A 197 10.57 -27.82 29.49
CA LEU A 197 10.87 -27.35 28.14
C LEU A 197 9.83 -26.32 27.63
N LYS A 198 8.61 -26.33 28.22
CA LYS A 198 7.48 -25.49 27.83
C LYS A 198 7.63 -23.99 28.15
N LYS A 199 8.29 -23.61 29.26
CA LYS A 199 8.12 -22.25 29.80
C LYS A 199 8.88 -21.13 29.08
N GLY A 200 10.00 -21.43 28.40
CA GLY A 200 10.85 -20.39 27.80
C GLY A 200 10.85 -20.37 26.28
N ILE A 201 11.20 -21.49 25.67
CA ILE A 201 11.54 -21.53 24.23
C ILE A 201 10.29 -21.55 23.36
N CYS A 202 9.29 -22.37 23.71
CA CYS A 202 8.06 -22.46 22.92
C CYS A 202 7.24 -21.16 22.93
N ASN A 203 7.25 -20.40 24.03
CA ASN A 203 6.48 -19.17 24.14
C ASN A 203 7.02 -18.06 23.22
N GLY A 204 8.34 -17.89 23.14
CA GLY A 204 8.96 -16.87 22.28
C GLY A 204 8.70 -17.12 20.79
N TYR A 205 8.90 -18.35 20.31
CA TYR A 205 8.65 -18.70 18.91
C TYR A 205 7.17 -18.62 18.52
N LEU A 206 6.26 -19.04 19.41
CA LEU A 206 4.83 -18.95 19.15
C LEU A 206 4.39 -17.48 19.02
N GLN A 207 4.85 -16.62 19.92
CA GLN A 207 4.59 -15.19 19.87
C GLN A 207 5.15 -14.57 18.59
N LEU A 208 6.38 -14.92 18.20
CA LEU A 208 6.98 -14.44 16.96
C LEU A 208 6.16 -14.86 15.73
N ILE A 209 5.76 -16.13 15.63
CA ILE A 209 4.92 -16.62 14.53
C ILE A 209 3.57 -15.90 14.51
N ALA A 210 2.94 -15.69 15.66
CA ALA A 210 1.67 -14.97 15.75
C ALA A 210 1.80 -13.51 15.29
N VAL A 211 2.86 -12.80 15.71
CA VAL A 211 3.13 -11.41 15.32
C VAL A 211 3.42 -11.30 13.83
N VAL A 212 4.28 -12.17 13.28
CA VAL A 212 4.60 -12.18 11.85
C VAL A 212 3.36 -12.49 11.02
N SER A 213 2.54 -13.45 11.46
CA SER A 213 1.27 -13.77 10.80
C SER A 213 0.31 -12.59 10.83
N SER A 214 0.18 -11.92 11.98
CA SER A 214 -0.65 -10.71 12.12
C SER A 214 -0.20 -9.60 11.17
N MET A 215 1.11 -9.34 11.09
CA MET A 215 1.69 -8.34 10.18
C MET A 215 1.36 -8.64 8.71
N LEU A 216 1.54 -9.90 8.30
CA LEU A 216 1.20 -10.34 6.94
C LEU A 216 -0.31 -10.27 6.68
N ALA A 217 -1.16 -10.53 7.68
CA ALA A 217 -2.61 -10.40 7.58
C ALA A 217 -3.01 -8.97 7.23
N TRP A 218 -2.41 -8.01 7.92
CA TRP A 218 -2.64 -6.59 7.67
C TRP A 218 -2.16 -6.18 6.30
N PHE A 219 -0.97 -6.63 5.87
CA PHE A 219 -0.48 -6.33 4.53
C PHE A 219 -1.44 -6.83 3.43
N VAL A 220 -1.90 -8.08 3.54
CA VAL A 220 -2.90 -8.65 2.61
C VAL A 220 -4.20 -7.86 2.67
N THR A 221 -4.70 -7.55 3.88
CA THR A 221 -5.96 -6.82 4.07
C THR A 221 -5.90 -5.43 3.45
N LEU A 222 -4.82 -4.68 3.67
CA LEU A 222 -4.60 -3.36 3.07
C LEU A 222 -4.55 -3.46 1.55
N LYS A 223 -3.82 -4.45 1.02
CA LYS A 223 -3.79 -4.70 -0.41
C LYS A 223 -5.19 -4.94 -0.96
N GLU A 224 -5.98 -5.84 -0.37
CA GLU A 224 -7.36 -6.10 -0.80
C GLU A 224 -8.20 -4.83 -0.78
N ILE A 225 -8.24 -4.10 0.33
CA ILE A 225 -9.09 -2.90 0.49
C ILE A 225 -8.77 -1.84 -0.56
N TYR A 226 -7.48 -1.61 -0.82
CA TYR A 226 -7.05 -0.48 -1.64
C TYR A 226 -6.85 -0.83 -3.12
N TRP A 227 -6.75 -2.12 -3.49
CA TRP A 227 -6.49 -2.55 -4.87
C TRP A 227 -7.52 -2.04 -5.89
N LYS A 228 -8.77 -1.86 -5.45
CA LYS A 228 -9.87 -1.37 -6.29
C LYS A 228 -9.64 0.06 -6.81
N PHE A 229 -8.87 0.88 -6.09
CA PHE A 229 -8.63 2.26 -6.47
C PHE A 229 -7.45 2.35 -7.43
N ARG A 230 -7.65 2.98 -8.61
CA ARG A 230 -6.62 3.11 -9.65
C ARG A 230 -5.29 3.65 -9.11
N LYS A 231 -5.30 4.83 -8.49
CA LYS A 231 -4.08 5.50 -8.01
C LYS A 231 -3.27 4.62 -7.04
N ILE A 232 -3.96 4.01 -6.07
CA ILE A 232 -3.32 3.19 -5.05
C ILE A 232 -2.92 1.81 -5.58
N GLY A 233 -3.75 1.20 -6.43
CA GLY A 233 -3.45 -0.08 -7.07
C GLY A 233 -2.26 -0.02 -8.00
N VAL A 234 -2.14 1.03 -8.83
CA VAL A 234 -0.95 1.28 -9.66
C VAL A 234 0.29 1.47 -8.78
N LEU A 235 0.17 2.25 -7.70
CA LEU A 235 1.26 2.41 -6.73
C LEU A 235 1.70 1.07 -6.13
N PHE A 236 0.77 0.23 -5.66
CA PHE A 236 1.10 -1.10 -5.12
C PHE A 236 1.78 -2.00 -6.15
N THR A 237 1.33 -2.00 -7.40
CA THR A 237 1.95 -2.78 -8.47
C THR A 237 3.37 -2.28 -8.75
N SER A 238 3.55 -0.96 -8.89
CA SER A 238 4.86 -0.33 -9.11
C SER A 238 5.82 -0.62 -7.96
N VAL A 239 5.42 -0.38 -6.71
CA VAL A 239 6.23 -0.68 -5.52
C VAL A 239 6.59 -2.16 -5.45
N GLY A 240 5.64 -3.05 -5.77
CA GLY A 240 5.90 -4.49 -5.80
C GLY A 240 6.92 -4.89 -6.86
N GLN A 241 6.82 -4.33 -8.07
CA GLN A 241 7.79 -4.56 -9.15
C GLN A 241 9.18 -4.04 -8.76
N ILE A 242 9.29 -2.82 -8.23
CA ILE A 242 10.56 -2.23 -7.78
C ILE A 242 11.18 -3.07 -6.66
N LEU A 243 10.38 -3.51 -5.69
CA LEU A 243 10.87 -4.33 -4.59
C LEU A 243 11.40 -5.70 -5.07
N VAL A 244 10.74 -6.32 -6.05
CA VAL A 244 11.14 -7.64 -6.58
C VAL A 244 12.29 -7.54 -7.59
N ASN A 245 12.29 -6.53 -8.46
CA ASN A 245 13.25 -6.43 -9.55
C ASN A 245 14.53 -5.68 -9.15
N ASP A 246 14.44 -4.71 -8.23
CA ASP A 246 15.58 -3.88 -7.84
C ASP A 246 16.04 -4.24 -6.42
N VAL A 247 15.13 -4.13 -5.43
CA VAL A 247 15.50 -4.26 -4.02
C VAL A 247 15.91 -5.69 -3.66
N MET A 248 15.15 -6.70 -4.07
CA MET A 248 15.46 -8.10 -3.72
C MET A 248 16.80 -8.58 -4.30
N PRO A 249 17.12 -8.37 -5.60
CA PRO A 249 18.44 -8.67 -6.13
C PRO A 249 19.54 -7.87 -5.46
N PHE A 250 19.33 -6.59 -5.17
CA PHE A 250 20.30 -5.79 -4.42
C PHE A 250 20.55 -6.36 -3.02
N VAL A 251 19.49 -6.70 -2.28
CA VAL A 251 19.59 -7.28 -0.95
C VAL A 251 20.31 -8.63 -0.99
N MET A 252 19.96 -9.50 -1.94
CA MET A 252 20.48 -10.86 -2.01
C MET A 252 21.91 -10.93 -2.58
N LEU A 253 22.23 -10.13 -3.60
CA LEU A 253 23.49 -10.20 -4.33
C LEU A 253 24.55 -9.24 -3.79
N VAL A 254 24.14 -8.09 -3.23
CA VAL A 254 25.07 -7.05 -2.77
C VAL A 254 25.05 -6.98 -1.25
N LEU A 255 23.88 -6.71 -0.65
CA LEU A 255 23.81 -6.39 0.77
C LEU A 255 24.15 -7.58 1.66
N LEU A 256 23.46 -8.71 1.50
CA LEU A 256 23.59 -9.86 2.38
C LEU A 256 25.02 -10.44 2.35
N PRO A 257 25.66 -10.65 1.18
CA PRO A 257 27.06 -11.08 1.14
C PRO A 257 28.01 -10.10 1.81
N LEU A 258 27.78 -8.79 1.65
CA LEU A 258 28.59 -7.76 2.27
C LEU A 258 28.45 -7.78 3.79
N ILE A 259 27.22 -7.77 4.31
CA ILE A 259 26.96 -7.89 5.76
C ILE A 259 27.61 -9.16 6.30
N MET A 260 27.48 -10.29 5.59
CA MET A 260 28.11 -11.55 6.01
C MET A 260 29.64 -11.44 6.10
N ILE A 261 30.30 -10.84 5.12
CA ILE A 261 31.76 -10.62 5.12
C ILE A 261 32.17 -9.76 6.32
N PHE A 262 31.49 -8.62 6.53
CA PHE A 262 31.77 -7.75 7.66
C PHE A 262 31.46 -8.41 9.00
N SER A 263 30.41 -9.23 9.08
CA SER A 263 30.05 -9.96 10.29
C SER A 263 31.09 -11.00 10.66
N VAL A 264 31.59 -11.76 9.68
CA VAL A 264 32.68 -12.72 9.90
C VAL A 264 33.97 -12.00 10.33
N ALA A 265 34.31 -10.88 9.69
CA ALA A 265 35.49 -10.10 10.04
C ALA A 265 35.39 -9.50 11.47
N MET A 266 34.25 -8.91 11.81
CA MET A 266 33.99 -8.36 13.14
C MET A 266 33.97 -9.46 14.22
N TYR A 267 33.38 -10.62 13.94
CA TYR A 267 33.39 -11.76 14.84
C TYR A 267 34.80 -12.31 15.07
N GLY A 268 35.65 -12.32 14.04
CA GLY A 268 37.04 -12.76 14.13
C GLY A 268 37.96 -11.77 14.85
N LEU A 269 37.67 -10.47 14.78
CA LEU A 269 38.40 -9.43 15.51
C LEU A 269 37.99 -9.33 17.00
N TRP A 270 36.83 -9.89 17.36
CA TRP A 270 36.35 -9.87 18.74
C TRP A 270 37.21 -10.77 19.64
N PRO A 271 37.79 -10.26 20.74
CA PRO A 271 38.67 -11.05 21.61
C PRO A 271 37.85 -11.91 22.59
N HIS A 272 37.34 -13.04 22.07
CA HIS A 272 36.50 -13.99 22.81
C HIS A 272 37.11 -14.45 24.14
N THR A 273 38.42 -14.65 24.20
CA THR A 273 39.10 -15.16 25.40
C THR A 273 39.16 -14.16 26.54
N ILE A 274 39.08 -12.86 26.25
CA ILE A 274 39.23 -11.79 27.25
C ILE A 274 37.88 -11.43 27.86
N PHE A 275 36.81 -11.52 27.04
CA PHE A 275 35.46 -11.15 27.46
C PHE A 275 34.56 -12.34 27.82
N ALA A 276 35.07 -13.58 27.75
CA ALA A 276 34.30 -14.78 28.10
C ALA A 276 33.70 -14.73 29.52
N ASP A 277 34.42 -14.14 30.48
CA ASP A 277 34.02 -14.10 31.89
C ASP A 277 33.17 -12.86 32.25
N ARG A 278 33.05 -11.88 31.36
CA ARG A 278 32.22 -10.69 31.62
C ARG A 278 30.77 -10.97 31.26
N THR A 279 29.88 -10.85 32.25
CA THR A 279 28.43 -11.02 32.09
C THR A 279 27.74 -9.77 31.54
N ASP A 280 28.50 -8.73 31.18
CA ASP A 280 28.00 -7.46 30.67
C ASP A 280 27.18 -7.64 29.40
N PHE A 281 26.15 -6.81 29.23
CA PHE A 281 25.21 -6.85 28.11
C PHE A 281 25.90 -6.89 26.72
N ASP A 282 27.04 -6.23 26.59
CA ASP A 282 27.77 -6.14 25.33
C ASP A 282 28.63 -7.37 25.01
N SER A 283 29.01 -8.20 26.00
CA SER A 283 29.69 -9.48 25.71
C SER A 283 28.76 -10.42 24.94
N LYS A 284 27.46 -10.37 25.23
CA LYS A 284 26.43 -11.16 24.54
C LYS A 284 26.17 -10.70 23.10
N ARG A 285 26.34 -9.40 22.80
CA ARG A 285 26.12 -8.83 21.45
C ARG A 285 27.09 -9.39 20.41
N TRP A 286 28.33 -9.67 20.79
CA TRP A 286 29.36 -10.17 19.89
C TRP A 286 29.75 -11.63 20.14
N ALA A 287 29.11 -12.28 21.13
CA ALA A 287 29.39 -13.67 21.51
C ALA A 287 29.09 -14.69 20.39
N SER A 288 28.18 -14.38 19.47
CA SER A 288 27.82 -15.28 18.37
C SER A 288 27.85 -14.57 17.03
N ILE A 289 28.23 -15.30 15.97
CA ILE A 289 28.22 -14.76 14.60
C ILE A 289 26.84 -14.24 14.18
N PHE A 290 25.75 -14.84 14.70
CA PHE A 290 24.38 -14.39 14.43
C PHE A 290 24.07 -13.08 15.12
N SER A 291 24.53 -12.89 16.36
CA SER A 291 24.38 -11.62 17.08
C SER A 291 25.21 -10.52 16.43
N VAL A 292 26.43 -10.83 15.95
CA VAL A 292 27.23 -9.89 15.15
C VAL A 292 26.50 -9.52 13.85
N PHE A 293 25.96 -10.52 13.15
CA PHE A 293 25.18 -10.29 11.92
C PHE A 293 23.96 -9.42 12.17
N GLU A 294 23.18 -9.68 13.22
CA GLU A 294 22.04 -8.88 13.63
C GLU A 294 22.45 -7.43 13.94
N ASN A 295 23.53 -7.25 14.73
CA ASN A 295 24.07 -5.94 15.07
C ASN A 295 24.62 -5.16 13.87
N MET A 296 24.98 -5.84 12.78
CA MET A 296 25.38 -5.22 11.51
C MET A 296 24.18 -4.94 10.61
N LEU A 297 23.20 -5.85 10.60
CA LEU A 297 22.00 -5.78 9.78
C LEU A 297 21.06 -4.65 10.22
N VAL A 298 20.80 -4.52 11.52
CA VAL A 298 19.87 -3.52 12.05
C VAL A 298 20.29 -2.09 11.68
N PRO A 299 21.53 -1.65 11.93
CA PRO A 299 21.96 -0.30 11.55
C PRO A 299 22.01 -0.08 10.05
N SER A 300 22.21 -1.13 9.27
CA SER A 300 22.14 -1.04 7.82
C SER A 300 20.70 -0.82 7.34
N ILE A 301 19.74 -1.59 7.83
CA ILE A 301 18.37 -1.45 7.35
C ILE A 301 17.72 -0.18 7.92
N VAL A 302 17.93 0.09 9.21
CA VAL A 302 17.23 1.16 9.94
C VAL A 302 17.95 2.50 9.80
N GLY A 303 19.27 2.50 9.55
CA GLY A 303 20.09 3.72 9.57
C GLY A 303 20.31 4.28 10.98
N GLU A 304 19.74 3.64 12.00
CA GLU A 304 19.97 3.96 13.40
C GLU A 304 21.23 3.23 13.87
N LEU A 305 22.19 4.00 14.35
CA LEU A 305 23.25 3.45 15.19
C LEU A 305 22.59 2.81 16.42
N PRO A 306 23.10 1.67 16.92
CA PRO A 306 22.56 1.06 18.13
C PRO A 306 22.50 2.12 19.23
N GLU A 307 21.44 2.09 20.04
CA GLU A 307 21.01 3.20 20.90
C GLU A 307 22.16 3.86 21.68
N LEU A 308 22.21 5.19 21.64
CA LEU A 308 22.82 5.97 22.70
C LEU A 308 22.09 5.62 24.00
N THR A 309 22.83 5.29 25.05
CA THR A 309 22.27 5.10 26.40
C THR A 309 21.41 6.31 26.82
N GLU A 310 20.44 6.11 27.72
CA GLU A 310 19.50 7.14 28.22
C GLU A 310 20.17 8.48 28.60
N ASP A 311 21.45 8.45 28.99
CA ASP A 311 22.25 9.63 29.34
C ASP A 311 22.70 10.48 28.13
N GLY A 312 22.33 10.10 26.89
CA GLY A 312 22.72 10.81 25.66
C GLY A 312 24.22 10.72 25.33
N THR A 313 25.01 10.02 26.14
CA THR A 313 26.42 9.77 25.87
C THR A 313 26.58 8.66 24.85
N LEU A 314 27.38 8.90 23.81
CA LEU A 314 27.74 7.94 22.76
C LEU A 314 28.61 6.81 23.36
N ARG A 315 27.99 5.91 24.12
CA ARG A 315 28.70 4.89 24.91
C ARG A 315 29.29 3.75 24.08
N ILE A 316 28.93 3.67 22.79
CA ILE A 316 29.26 2.53 21.90
C ILE A 316 30.71 2.55 21.39
N ALA A 317 31.49 3.61 21.64
CA ALA A 317 32.91 3.59 21.29
C ALA A 317 33.82 4.14 22.41
N ALA A 318 33.51 5.29 23.00
CA ALA A 318 34.48 5.96 23.86
C ALA A 318 34.71 5.24 25.22
N HIS A 319 33.64 4.74 25.85
CA HIS A 319 33.74 4.12 27.18
C HIS A 319 34.25 2.66 27.14
N TYR A 320 34.08 1.97 26.01
CA TYR A 320 34.52 0.59 25.82
C TYR A 320 35.95 0.46 25.29
N TYR A 321 36.40 1.42 24.48
CA TYR A 321 37.70 1.34 23.82
C TYR A 321 38.83 1.90 24.70
N PHE A 322 38.47 2.74 25.66
CA PHE A 322 39.37 3.40 26.60
C PHE A 322 38.67 3.56 27.95
N ASP A 323 38.36 2.45 28.63
CA ASP A 323 38.18 2.54 30.09
C ASP A 323 39.56 2.74 30.73
N TRP A 324 40.06 3.98 30.60
CA TRP A 324 41.34 4.39 31.14
C TRP A 324 41.41 4.19 32.65
N GLN A 325 40.27 4.17 33.36
CA GLN A 325 40.25 3.91 34.80
C GLN A 325 40.62 2.46 35.13
N SER A 326 40.14 1.49 34.35
CA SER A 326 40.61 0.10 34.46
C SER A 326 42.10 -0.03 34.15
N TYR A 327 42.61 0.81 33.25
CA TYR A 327 44.05 0.88 32.93
C TYR A 327 44.86 1.42 34.12
N GLU A 328 44.37 2.48 34.76
CA GLU A 328 45.00 3.18 35.88
C GLU A 328 45.06 2.31 37.14
N LEU A 329 43.97 1.60 37.49
CA LEU A 329 43.94 0.64 38.59
C LEU A 329 44.82 -0.60 38.38
N ALA A 330 44.99 -1.05 37.12
CA ALA A 330 45.87 -2.18 36.82
C ALA A 330 47.36 -1.78 36.93
N THR A 331 47.69 -0.51 36.69
CA THR A 331 49.07 0.01 36.81
C THR A 331 49.53 0.06 38.25
N GLU A 332 48.62 0.36 39.17
CA GLU A 332 48.93 0.42 40.61
C GLU A 332 49.25 -0.96 41.21
N ASN A 333 48.74 -2.05 40.64
CA ASN A 333 48.90 -3.40 41.18
C ASN A 333 50.15 -4.17 40.67
N GLY A 334 51.02 -3.54 39.86
CA GLY A 334 52.30 -4.13 39.46
C GLY A 334 52.21 -5.42 38.63
N ALA A 335 51.06 -5.70 38.01
CA ALA A 335 50.90 -6.86 37.13
C ALA A 335 51.75 -6.66 35.86
N ASP A 336 52.60 -7.63 35.52
CA ASP A 336 53.45 -7.60 34.33
C ASP A 336 52.63 -7.25 33.08
N TYR A 337 52.91 -6.05 32.53
CA TYR A 337 52.35 -5.51 31.30
C TYR A 337 52.92 -6.27 30.10
N SER A 338 52.58 -7.54 29.99
CA SER A 338 52.95 -8.38 28.86
C SER A 338 52.07 -8.04 27.66
N PHE A 339 52.64 -8.19 26.46
CA PHE A 339 52.12 -8.13 25.08
C PHE A 339 50.58 -8.15 24.83
N SER A 340 49.76 -8.72 25.70
CA SER A 340 48.29 -8.79 25.59
C SER A 340 47.59 -7.43 25.50
N LYS A 341 48.03 -6.42 26.27
CA LYS A 341 47.34 -5.10 26.27
C LYS A 341 47.53 -4.31 24.97
N VAL A 342 48.71 -4.42 24.33
CA VAL A 342 48.95 -3.78 23.02
C VAL A 342 48.11 -4.45 21.95
N GLN A 343 47.98 -5.78 22.01
CA GLN A 343 47.12 -6.53 21.11
C GLN A 343 45.65 -6.15 21.27
N GLU A 344 45.16 -5.94 22.50
CA GLU A 344 43.80 -5.44 22.76
C GLU A 344 43.55 -4.08 22.10
N VAL A 345 44.45 -3.10 22.31
CA VAL A 345 44.31 -1.77 21.69
C VAL A 345 44.30 -1.84 20.16
N ILE A 346 45.14 -2.70 19.57
CA ILE A 346 45.19 -2.88 18.11
C ILE A 346 43.92 -3.53 17.57
N LEU A 347 43.43 -4.61 18.21
CA LEU A 347 42.19 -5.30 17.79
C LEU A 347 40.98 -4.37 17.90
N THR A 348 40.91 -3.65 19.01
CA THR A 348 39.93 -2.61 19.27
C THR A 348 39.99 -1.54 18.17
N LEU A 349 41.14 -0.91 17.91
CA LEU A 349 41.29 0.07 16.83
C LEU A 349 40.89 -0.51 15.45
N ALA A 350 41.26 -1.74 15.14
CA ALA A 350 40.89 -2.40 13.90
C ALA A 350 39.37 -2.60 13.77
N MET A 351 38.69 -2.99 14.86
CA MET A 351 37.24 -3.12 14.92
C MET A 351 36.55 -1.77 14.69
N LEU A 352 37.05 -0.68 15.30
CA LEU A 352 36.52 0.67 15.09
C LEU A 352 36.65 1.11 13.63
N VAL A 353 37.84 0.95 13.04
CA VAL A 353 38.09 1.32 11.65
C VAL A 353 37.21 0.51 10.70
N LEU A 354 37.07 -0.79 10.94
CA LEU A 354 36.21 -1.65 10.14
C LEU A 354 34.73 -1.25 10.24
N ASN A 355 34.26 -0.89 11.43
CA ASN A 355 32.90 -0.42 11.64
C ASN A 355 32.65 0.94 10.97
N ILE A 356 33.59 1.90 11.07
CA ILE A 356 33.49 3.19 10.35
C ILE A 356 33.45 2.94 8.84
N PHE A 357 34.34 2.09 8.33
CA PHE A 357 34.36 1.76 6.90
C PHE A 357 33.04 1.11 6.46
N TYR A 358 32.50 0.20 7.26
CA TYR A 358 31.19 -0.40 7.04
C TYR A 358 30.08 0.64 7.00
N SER A 359 29.97 1.50 8.02
CA SER A 359 28.94 2.54 8.08
C SER A 359 29.03 3.52 6.92
N VAL A 360 30.24 3.95 6.54
CA VAL A 360 30.46 4.85 5.41
C VAL A 360 30.09 4.19 4.10
N MET A 361 30.56 2.97 3.86
CA MET A 361 30.26 2.22 2.64
C MET A 361 28.74 1.93 2.54
N PHE A 362 28.11 1.52 3.64
CA PHE A 362 26.68 1.24 3.65
C PHE A 362 25.85 2.51 3.46
N ALA A 363 26.06 3.54 4.28
CA ALA A 363 25.25 4.76 4.26
C ALA A 363 25.48 5.59 2.99
N LEU A 364 26.73 5.75 2.53
CA LEU A 364 27.03 6.62 1.39
C LEU A 364 26.98 5.92 0.04
N LEU A 365 27.35 4.64 -0.04
CA LEU A 365 27.47 3.97 -1.35
C LEU A 365 26.23 3.14 -1.64
N LEU A 366 25.84 2.26 -0.71
CA LEU A 366 24.77 1.29 -0.95
C LEU A 366 23.39 1.94 -1.04
N VAL A 367 23.05 2.83 -0.10
CA VAL A 367 21.75 3.52 -0.12
C VAL A 367 21.62 4.42 -1.35
N ASN A 368 22.67 5.18 -1.69
CA ASN A 368 22.64 6.06 -2.86
C ASN A 368 22.56 5.29 -4.18
N LEU A 369 23.26 4.15 -4.29
CA LEU A 369 23.17 3.28 -5.46
C LEU A 369 21.76 2.68 -5.60
N LEU A 370 21.15 2.24 -4.49
CA LEU A 370 19.79 1.70 -4.49
C LEU A 370 18.77 2.76 -4.93
N ILE A 371 18.88 3.98 -4.41
CA ILE A 371 18.02 5.11 -4.80
C ILE A 371 18.17 5.43 -6.29
N ALA A 372 19.42 5.45 -6.79
CA ALA A 372 19.68 5.72 -8.21
C ALA A 372 19.04 4.66 -9.12
N MET A 373 19.18 3.38 -8.79
CA MET A 373 18.56 2.29 -9.53
C MET A 373 17.03 2.40 -9.50
N MET A 374 16.44 2.64 -8.32
CA MET A 374 14.98 2.76 -8.18
C MET A 374 14.42 3.94 -8.98
N ASN A 375 15.15 5.06 -9.11
CA ASN A 375 14.67 6.24 -9.83
C ASN A 375 14.56 5.99 -11.34
N GLU A 376 15.55 5.30 -11.93
CA GLU A 376 15.51 4.92 -13.34
C GLU A 376 14.35 3.95 -13.62
N THR A 377 14.24 2.90 -12.80
CA THR A 377 13.20 1.88 -12.91
C THR A 377 11.79 2.45 -12.67
N TYR A 378 11.62 3.43 -11.77
CA TYR A 378 10.31 4.00 -11.45
C TYR A 378 9.59 4.58 -12.67
N THR A 379 10.30 5.35 -13.50
CA THR A 379 9.69 6.00 -14.67
C THR A 379 9.25 4.99 -15.74
N ALA A 380 10.06 3.95 -15.98
CA ALA A 380 9.75 2.88 -16.92
C ALA A 380 8.62 1.98 -16.40
N THR A 381 8.65 1.62 -15.12
CA THR A 381 7.67 0.72 -14.49
C THR A 381 6.30 1.36 -14.31
N MET A 382 6.17 2.70 -14.24
CA MET A 382 4.87 3.31 -13.99
C MET A 382 3.84 3.03 -15.10
N ALA A 383 4.26 3.03 -16.36
CA ALA A 383 3.38 2.71 -17.49
C ALA A 383 3.02 1.22 -17.52
N GLU A 384 3.98 0.34 -17.27
CA GLU A 384 3.77 -1.11 -17.19
C GLU A 384 2.90 -1.50 -15.98
N ALA A 385 3.10 -0.84 -14.84
CA ALA A 385 2.34 -1.03 -13.62
C ALA A 385 0.86 -0.67 -13.81
N GLU A 386 0.54 0.30 -14.67
CA GLU A 386 -0.85 0.59 -15.02
C GLU A 386 -1.48 -0.57 -15.79
N LEU A 387 -0.79 -1.11 -16.80
CA LEU A 387 -1.26 -2.28 -17.54
C LEU A 387 -1.47 -3.47 -16.59
N ASP A 388 -0.46 -3.79 -15.79
CA ASP A 388 -0.48 -4.90 -14.86
C ASP A 388 -1.55 -4.75 -13.78
N TRP A 389 -1.79 -3.53 -13.31
CA TRP A 389 -2.90 -3.24 -12.41
C TRP A 389 -4.25 -3.51 -13.10
N ARG A 390 -4.46 -3.04 -14.35
CA ARG A 390 -5.70 -3.28 -15.10
C ARG A 390 -5.94 -4.77 -15.35
N VAL A 391 -4.91 -5.51 -15.75
CA VAL A 391 -4.94 -6.97 -15.94
C VAL A 391 -5.33 -7.64 -14.62
N SER A 392 -4.64 -7.31 -13.54
CA SER A 392 -4.90 -7.91 -12.23
C SER A 392 -6.28 -7.56 -11.67
N TYR A 393 -6.76 -6.32 -11.88
CA TYR A 393 -8.11 -5.88 -11.54
C TYR A 393 -9.18 -6.69 -12.28
N ALA A 394 -9.00 -6.84 -13.60
CA ALA A 394 -9.90 -7.62 -14.44
C ALA A 394 -9.87 -9.11 -14.06
N ALA A 395 -8.69 -9.67 -13.79
CA ALA A 395 -8.53 -11.07 -13.41
C ALA A 395 -9.20 -11.35 -12.06
N TYR A 396 -9.06 -10.41 -11.12
CA TYR A 396 -9.70 -10.48 -9.83
C TYR A 396 -11.23 -10.44 -9.94
N LEU A 397 -11.77 -9.60 -10.81
CA LEU A 397 -13.22 -9.56 -11.08
C LEU A 397 -13.73 -10.87 -11.69
N ILE A 398 -13.03 -11.42 -12.69
CA ILE A 398 -13.40 -12.71 -13.30
C ILE A 398 -13.35 -13.84 -12.27
N ARG A 399 -12.36 -13.84 -11.37
CA ARG A 399 -12.31 -14.82 -10.27
C ARG A 399 -13.52 -14.70 -9.36
N TYR A 400 -13.96 -13.49 -9.02
CA TYR A 400 -15.19 -13.30 -8.25
C TYR A 400 -16.41 -13.81 -8.98
N GLU A 401 -16.52 -13.51 -10.26
CA GLU A 401 -17.59 -14.03 -11.08
C GLU A 401 -17.62 -15.56 -11.05
N GLN A 402 -16.53 -16.23 -11.42
CA GLN A 402 -16.46 -17.70 -11.46
C GLN A 402 -16.73 -18.33 -10.08
N THR A 403 -16.19 -17.72 -9.02
CA THR A 403 -16.31 -18.25 -7.66
C THR A 403 -17.72 -18.10 -7.10
N TYR A 404 -18.29 -16.89 -7.19
CA TYR A 404 -19.60 -16.59 -6.60
C TYR A 404 -20.76 -17.01 -7.49
N MET A 405 -20.65 -16.93 -8.83
CA MET A 405 -21.66 -17.52 -9.73
C MET A 405 -21.82 -19.01 -9.47
N TYR A 406 -20.72 -19.73 -9.27
CA TYR A 406 -20.82 -21.16 -8.98
C TYR A 406 -21.58 -21.43 -7.68
N CYS A 407 -21.25 -20.71 -6.61
CA CYS A 407 -21.85 -20.92 -5.29
C CYS A 407 -23.31 -20.47 -5.25
N LEU A 408 -23.62 -19.28 -5.75
CA LEU A 408 -24.96 -18.71 -5.73
C LEU A 408 -25.85 -19.28 -6.83
N GLY A 409 -25.30 -19.62 -7.99
CA GLY A 409 -26.03 -20.22 -9.10
C GLY A 409 -26.75 -21.49 -8.69
N ARG A 410 -26.11 -22.25 -7.78
CA ARG A 410 -26.69 -23.46 -7.18
C ARG A 410 -27.81 -23.17 -6.17
N ILE A 411 -27.80 -22.01 -5.51
CA ILE A 411 -28.74 -21.64 -4.44
C ILE A 411 -29.93 -20.83 -4.98
N LEU A 412 -29.65 -19.77 -5.75
CA LEU A 412 -30.65 -18.78 -6.20
C LEU A 412 -31.12 -19.02 -7.65
N GLY A 413 -30.50 -19.96 -8.36
CA GLY A 413 -30.75 -20.24 -9.77
C GLY A 413 -29.98 -19.30 -10.71
N SER A 414 -29.45 -19.87 -11.81
CA SER A 414 -28.53 -19.18 -12.74
C SER A 414 -29.10 -17.89 -13.32
N ARG A 415 -30.39 -17.87 -13.71
CA ARG A 415 -31.02 -16.77 -14.45
C ARG A 415 -31.00 -15.43 -13.71
N ARG A 416 -31.25 -15.41 -12.40
CA ARG A 416 -31.26 -14.15 -11.63
C ARG A 416 -29.86 -13.56 -11.50
N ILE A 417 -28.86 -14.41 -11.24
CA ILE A 417 -27.47 -13.97 -11.03
C ILE A 417 -26.86 -13.46 -12.33
N GLN A 418 -27.16 -14.10 -13.46
CA GLN A 418 -26.69 -13.65 -14.78
C GLN A 418 -27.14 -12.22 -15.10
N SER A 419 -28.36 -11.84 -14.71
CA SER A 419 -28.84 -10.46 -14.89
C SER A 419 -28.02 -9.42 -14.10
N TRP A 420 -27.41 -9.83 -12.98
CA TRP A 420 -26.57 -8.96 -12.15
C TRP A 420 -25.15 -8.86 -12.69
N VAL A 421 -24.63 -9.95 -13.25
CA VAL A 421 -23.25 -10.03 -13.70
C VAL A 421 -23.07 -9.41 -15.09
N ARG A 422 -24.03 -9.56 -16.00
CA ARG A 422 -23.94 -9.00 -17.34
C ARG A 422 -23.91 -7.47 -17.33
N VAL A 423 -23.04 -6.92 -18.18
CA VAL A 423 -22.93 -5.47 -18.37
C VAL A 423 -23.94 -4.96 -19.40
N GLY A 424 -24.23 -5.78 -20.42
CA GLY A 424 -25.16 -5.46 -21.50
C GLY A 424 -26.62 -5.42 -21.04
N LYS A 425 -27.44 -4.63 -21.76
CA LYS A 425 -28.89 -4.68 -21.67
C LYS A 425 -29.41 -5.70 -22.70
N GLN A 426 -30.37 -6.51 -22.29
CA GLN A 426 -31.05 -7.44 -23.19
C GLN A 426 -32.13 -6.68 -23.96
N THR A 427 -32.16 -6.83 -25.28
CA THR A 427 -33.25 -6.32 -26.12
C THR A 427 -34.44 -7.27 -26.09
N LEU A 428 -35.59 -6.81 -26.61
CA LEU A 428 -36.77 -7.67 -26.78
C LEU A 428 -36.50 -8.89 -27.67
N ASP A 429 -35.58 -8.73 -28.62
CA ASP A 429 -35.15 -9.79 -29.55
C ASP A 429 -34.17 -10.80 -28.91
N GLY A 430 -33.79 -10.57 -27.64
CA GLY A 430 -32.86 -11.43 -26.91
C GLY A 430 -31.38 -11.12 -27.12
N ASP A 431 -31.05 -10.13 -27.96
CA ASP A 431 -29.68 -9.69 -28.17
C ASP A 431 -29.15 -8.86 -26.99
N TYR A 432 -27.84 -8.96 -26.73
CA TYR A 432 -27.18 -8.25 -25.64
C TYR A 432 -26.27 -7.15 -26.21
N PHE A 433 -26.58 -5.90 -25.86
CA PHE A 433 -25.76 -4.77 -26.28
C PHE A 433 -25.35 -3.89 -25.10
N LEU A 434 -24.16 -3.31 -25.22
CA LEU A 434 -23.70 -2.24 -24.35
C LEU A 434 -23.92 -0.89 -25.03
N GLU A 435 -24.69 -0.02 -24.39
CA GLU A 435 -24.75 1.39 -24.75
C GLU A 435 -23.51 2.09 -24.16
N TYR A 436 -22.60 2.50 -25.03
CA TYR A 436 -21.35 3.15 -24.67
C TYR A 436 -21.31 4.57 -25.22
N ARG A 437 -21.26 5.56 -24.32
CA ARG A 437 -21.25 6.98 -24.67
C ARG A 437 -19.83 7.52 -24.54
N VAL A 438 -19.28 7.98 -25.64
CA VAL A 438 -18.03 8.73 -25.74
C VAL A 438 -18.37 10.19 -25.91
N VAL A 439 -17.91 11.06 -25.02
CA VAL A 439 -17.97 12.50 -25.25
C VAL A 439 -16.62 12.91 -25.80
N GLY A 440 -16.53 13.07 -27.12
CA GLY A 440 -15.32 13.50 -27.83
C GLY A 440 -14.86 14.89 -27.38
N GLY A 441 -13.55 15.10 -27.29
CA GLY A 441 -12.99 16.42 -26.98
C GLY A 441 -12.53 16.62 -25.54
N ARG A 442 -12.52 15.57 -24.71
CA ARG A 442 -11.70 15.53 -23.49
C ARG A 442 -11.50 14.07 -23.11
N ASP A 443 -10.25 13.65 -23.00
CA ASP A 443 -9.88 12.44 -22.27
C ASP A 443 -10.34 12.63 -20.82
N LEU A 444 -11.62 12.36 -20.55
CA LEU A 444 -12.24 12.48 -19.22
C LEU A 444 -11.62 11.52 -18.18
N PHE A 445 -10.61 10.74 -18.59
CA PHE A 445 -9.89 9.78 -17.75
C PHE A 445 -8.38 10.03 -17.68
N ASP A 446 -7.85 11.06 -18.36
CA ASP A 446 -6.55 11.62 -18.01
C ASP A 446 -6.76 12.55 -16.82
N ASP A 447 -6.90 11.96 -15.62
CA ASP A 447 -6.95 12.71 -14.36
C ASP A 447 -5.74 13.65 -14.25
N ALA A 448 -4.59 13.32 -14.85
CA ALA A 448 -3.41 14.18 -14.89
C ALA A 448 -3.62 15.45 -15.75
N LYS A 449 -4.28 15.35 -16.90
CA LYS A 449 -4.63 16.54 -17.70
C LYS A 449 -5.87 17.24 -17.15
N SER A 450 -6.75 16.53 -16.45
CA SER A 450 -7.83 17.15 -15.67
C SER A 450 -7.26 17.96 -14.52
N ASP A 451 -6.24 17.47 -13.83
CA ASP A 451 -5.54 18.17 -12.76
C ASP A 451 -4.74 19.36 -13.33
N GLU A 452 -4.07 19.22 -14.47
CA GLU A 452 -3.43 20.35 -15.16
C GLU A 452 -4.45 21.38 -15.69
N ALA A 453 -5.59 20.93 -16.23
CA ALA A 453 -6.66 21.81 -16.69
C ALA A 453 -7.40 22.47 -15.52
N HIS A 454 -7.56 21.75 -14.40
CA HIS A 454 -8.10 22.29 -13.16
C HIS A 454 -7.14 23.30 -12.56
N GLN A 455 -5.83 23.02 -12.58
CA GLN A 455 -4.79 23.96 -12.18
C GLN A 455 -4.81 25.20 -13.07
N LYS A 456 -4.88 25.04 -14.40
CA LYS A 456 -5.05 26.18 -15.33
C LYS A 456 -6.34 26.97 -15.07
N LEU A 457 -7.43 26.32 -14.67
CA LEU A 457 -8.67 26.99 -14.30
C LEU A 457 -8.56 27.72 -12.96
N LEU A 458 -7.81 27.17 -12.00
CA LEU A 458 -7.48 27.84 -10.73
C LEU A 458 -6.60 29.05 -10.99
N ASP A 459 -5.55 28.91 -11.81
CA ASP A 459 -4.68 30.01 -12.22
C ASP A 459 -5.48 31.10 -12.96
N GLN A 460 -6.42 30.70 -13.83
CA GLN A 460 -7.32 31.61 -14.54
C GLN A 460 -8.30 32.32 -13.60
N LYS A 461 -8.84 31.61 -12.61
CA LYS A 461 -9.70 32.18 -11.56
C LYS A 461 -8.93 33.21 -10.74
N ASP A 462 -7.68 32.93 -10.38
CA ASP A 462 -6.84 33.85 -9.61
C ASP A 462 -6.49 35.10 -10.43
N THR A 463 -6.27 34.96 -11.75
CA THR A 463 -6.10 36.12 -12.64
C THR A 463 -7.37 36.96 -12.73
N LEU A 464 -8.55 36.33 -12.80
CA LEU A 464 -9.83 37.05 -12.84
C LEU A 464 -10.13 37.75 -11.51
N LEU A 465 -9.79 37.15 -10.37
CA LEU A 465 -9.91 37.78 -9.06
C LEU A 465 -8.98 39.01 -8.95
N ALA A 466 -7.74 38.89 -9.41
CA ALA A 466 -6.82 40.03 -9.46
C ALA A 466 -7.34 41.16 -10.37
N GLN A 467 -7.91 40.85 -11.53
CA GLN A 467 -8.53 41.85 -12.41
C GLN A 467 -9.73 42.54 -11.76
N LYS A 468 -10.57 41.78 -11.06
CA LYS A 468 -11.71 42.32 -10.29
C LYS A 468 -11.24 43.31 -9.23
N ASP A 469 -10.19 42.99 -8.48
CA ASP A 469 -9.68 43.88 -7.43
C ASP A 469 -9.12 45.19 -8.00
N VAL A 470 -8.42 45.14 -9.15
CA VAL A 470 -7.98 46.34 -9.88
C VAL A 470 -9.17 47.19 -10.30
N MET A 471 -10.25 46.57 -10.80
CA MET A 471 -11.43 47.30 -11.26
C MET A 471 -12.19 47.96 -10.10
N ILE A 472 -12.28 47.28 -8.94
CA ILE A 472 -12.84 47.85 -7.71
C ILE A 472 -12.04 49.08 -7.27
N GLU A 473 -10.71 49.01 -7.34
CA GLU A 473 -9.86 50.12 -6.94
C GLU A 473 -9.98 51.32 -7.90
N GLN A 474 -10.11 51.08 -9.21
CA GLN A 474 -10.39 52.13 -10.19
C GLN A 474 -11.74 52.81 -9.92
N LEU A 475 -12.78 52.05 -9.59
CA LEU A 475 -14.09 52.58 -9.24
C LEU A 475 -14.05 53.40 -7.95
N ARG A 476 -13.31 52.95 -6.93
CA ARG A 476 -13.10 53.74 -5.70
C ARG A 476 -12.46 55.09 -5.99
N LYS A 477 -11.45 55.13 -6.87
CA LYS A 477 -10.81 56.38 -7.30
C LYS A 477 -11.78 57.30 -8.03
N GLN A 478 -12.60 56.79 -8.94
CA GLN A 478 -13.61 57.59 -9.63
C GLN A 478 -14.66 58.15 -8.65
N VAL A 479 -15.11 57.35 -7.69
CA VAL A 479 -16.05 57.82 -6.64
C VAL A 479 -15.42 58.90 -5.78
N GLN A 480 -14.14 58.78 -5.41
CA GLN A 480 -13.43 59.82 -4.66
C GLN A 480 -13.30 61.13 -5.44
N VAL A 481 -13.03 61.08 -6.75
CA VAL A 481 -12.98 62.28 -7.61
C VAL A 481 -14.35 62.97 -7.63
N LEU A 482 -15.43 62.21 -7.84
CA LEU A 482 -16.79 62.76 -7.86
C LEU A 482 -17.22 63.33 -6.49
N GLN A 483 -16.76 62.73 -5.38
CA GLN A 483 -17.00 63.26 -4.03
C GLN A 483 -16.17 64.51 -3.74
N GLY A 484 -14.96 64.61 -4.30
CA GLY A 484 -14.10 65.80 -4.21
C GLY A 484 -14.68 67.00 -4.96
N GLU A 485 -15.23 66.80 -6.16
CA GLU A 485 -15.87 67.86 -6.94
C GLU A 485 -17.17 68.38 -6.26
N ALA A 486 -17.94 67.49 -5.63
CA ALA A 486 -19.17 67.88 -4.94
C ALA A 486 -18.94 68.74 -3.67
N THR A 487 -17.72 68.75 -3.12
CA THR A 487 -17.40 69.57 -1.93
C THR A 487 -16.81 70.94 -2.27
N THR A 488 -16.38 71.16 -3.52
CA THR A 488 -15.80 72.45 -3.95
C THR A 488 -16.85 73.50 -4.32
N ASP A 489 -18.07 73.10 -4.71
CA ASP A 489 -19.14 74.02 -5.13
C ASP A 489 -19.97 74.65 -3.99
N ARG A 490 -19.69 74.33 -2.71
CA ARG A 490 -20.47 74.84 -1.57
C ARG A 490 -19.89 76.06 -0.85
N THR A 491 -18.90 76.73 -1.43
CA THR A 491 -18.27 77.91 -0.83
C THR A 491 -18.40 79.19 -1.67
N SER A 492 -19.59 79.48 -2.20
CA SER A 492 -19.92 80.88 -2.56
C SER A 492 -21.43 81.12 -2.62
N THR A 493 -22.03 81.50 -1.49
CA THR A 493 -23.04 82.57 -1.42
C THR A 493 -23.51 82.71 0.03
N GLY A 494 -22.86 83.62 0.75
CA GLY A 494 -23.46 84.30 1.90
C GLY A 494 -24.18 85.56 1.39
N GLY A 495 -25.38 85.82 1.91
CA GLY A 495 -26.14 87.04 1.62
C GLY A 495 -27.60 86.92 2.01
N ASP A 496 -27.95 87.58 3.12
CA ASP A 496 -29.21 87.55 3.86
C ASP A 496 -30.47 87.94 3.07
N GLY A 497 -31.63 87.44 3.53
CA GLY A 497 -32.92 88.05 3.20
C GLY A 497 -34.12 87.12 3.44
N ALA A 498 -34.75 87.27 4.60
CA ALA A 498 -35.98 86.59 4.99
C ALA A 498 -37.15 86.87 4.03
N THR A 499 -37.94 85.85 3.72
CA THR A 499 -39.40 85.79 3.96
C THR A 499 -39.93 84.41 3.54
N THR A 500 -40.84 83.91 4.37
CA THR A 500 -41.63 82.69 4.23
C THR A 500 -42.44 82.67 2.94
N ASP A 501 -42.29 81.62 2.13
CA ASP A 501 -43.37 81.06 1.32
C ASP A 501 -43.05 79.62 0.87
N ASP A 502 -44.06 78.76 0.99
CA ASP A 502 -44.06 77.35 0.63
C ASP A 502 -43.81 77.16 -0.88
N VAL A 503 -42.58 76.78 -1.24
CA VAL A 503 -42.23 76.34 -2.59
C VAL A 503 -41.91 74.84 -2.56
N LYS A 504 -42.72 74.07 -3.29
CA LYS A 504 -42.44 72.68 -3.69
C LYS A 504 -41.02 72.58 -4.25
N VAL A 505 -40.09 72.12 -3.44
CA VAL A 505 -38.73 71.79 -3.86
C VAL A 505 -38.82 70.57 -4.77
N LYS A 506 -38.71 70.85 -6.07
CA LYS A 506 -38.41 69.87 -7.11
C LYS A 506 -37.04 69.29 -6.76
N THR A 507 -37.02 68.07 -6.23
CA THR A 507 -35.78 67.31 -6.05
C THR A 507 -35.08 67.22 -7.42
N PRO A 508 -33.81 67.67 -7.53
CA PRO A 508 -33.08 67.49 -8.77
C PRO A 508 -32.93 65.99 -8.99
N SER A 509 -33.40 65.51 -10.14
CA SER A 509 -33.13 64.16 -10.60
C SER A 509 -31.62 63.97 -10.64
N LEU A 510 -31.08 63.13 -9.74
CA LEU A 510 -29.75 62.58 -9.94
C LEU A 510 -29.70 62.00 -11.37
N PRO A 511 -28.64 62.27 -12.15
CA PRO A 511 -28.52 61.69 -13.47
C PRO A 511 -28.60 60.17 -13.33
N SER A 512 -29.38 59.52 -14.20
CA SER A 512 -29.68 58.08 -14.17
C SER A 512 -28.46 57.17 -14.41
N THR A 513 -27.27 57.74 -14.54
CA THR A 513 -26.02 57.07 -14.91
C THR A 513 -25.41 56.18 -13.82
N PRO A 514 -25.42 56.49 -12.50
CA PRO A 514 -24.80 55.63 -11.49
C PRO A 514 -25.54 54.30 -11.31
N ARG A 515 -26.86 54.30 -11.54
CA ARG A 515 -27.70 53.09 -11.43
C ARG A 515 -27.51 52.13 -12.59
N LEU A 516 -27.22 52.65 -13.79
CA LEU A 516 -26.91 51.81 -14.95
C LEU A 516 -25.54 51.16 -14.82
N LEU A 517 -24.54 51.92 -14.34
CA LEU A 517 -23.18 51.42 -14.12
C LEU A 517 -23.14 50.34 -13.02
N LEU A 518 -23.88 50.54 -11.91
CA LEU A 518 -23.98 49.57 -10.82
C LEU A 518 -24.74 48.29 -11.26
N ALA A 519 -25.70 48.42 -12.18
CA ALA A 519 -26.46 47.28 -12.71
C ALA A 519 -25.67 46.45 -13.74
N GLU A 520 -24.77 47.06 -14.53
CA GLU A 520 -23.82 46.33 -15.38
C GLU A 520 -22.71 45.67 -14.57
N LEU A 521 -22.25 46.31 -13.48
CA LEU A 521 -21.24 45.76 -12.55
C LEU A 521 -21.71 44.56 -11.75
N MET A 522 -23.00 44.44 -11.43
CA MET A 522 -23.55 43.26 -10.75
C MET A 522 -23.90 42.11 -11.72
N LYS A 523 -23.74 42.31 -13.02
CA LYS A 523 -24.07 41.34 -14.06
C LYS A 523 -22.87 40.52 -14.55
N GLY A 524 -21.65 41.01 -14.33
CA GLY A 524 -20.38 40.29 -14.53
C GLY A 524 -19.92 39.66 -13.23
#